data_AF-A0A537HEV5-F1
#
_entry.id   AF-A0A537HEV5-F1
#
_cell.length_a   1.000
_cell.length_b   1.000
_cell.length_c   1.000
_cell.angle_alpha   90.00
_cell.angle_beta   90.00
_cell.angle_gamma   90.00
#
_symmetry.space_group_name_H-M   'P 1'
#
loop_
_entity.id
_entity.type
_entity.pdbx_description
1 polymer ?
#
loop_
_entity_poly.entity_id
_entity_poly.type
_entity_poly.pdbx_seq_one_letter_code
_entity_poly.pdbx_strand_id
1 'polypeptide(L)'
;MESELDRFAELMLPLNNNGKLGCLLLQMPPKYKYDLSHLEGFLSILPHGFKYAIEFRHKSWLQDSTWPLLSKYNVAYTIVDEPLLPPEVHVTADFAYIRWHGHGQRPWYDYHYTEQELKSWMPKVKEIEPSVKTTYGYFNNHFHGYAVENALRILQMMGKLTPAQGAAFNRAKGHLEKGKGPEGLGEWVKGGDDRPKIIDLLSALMGESRLARALAIHDEEVTIKTPTDERVVAKIRDYNLTMDFETRTITHDCGDWERSIETRQLCKHVGKVLLLLPEKTALGWVTQIHEDPEAWHYLKPIGKTVAT
;
A
#
# COMPACT_ATOMS: atom_id res chain seq x y z
N MET A 1 -26.34 -6.39 18.03
CA MET A 1 -26.32 -5.39 16.94
C MET A 1 -26.57 -3.99 17.47
N GLU A 2 -27.78 -3.63 17.93
CA GLU A 2 -28.04 -2.28 18.50
C GLU A 2 -27.11 -1.99 19.69
N SER A 3 -26.98 -2.93 20.64
CA SER A 3 -26.03 -2.84 21.75
C SER A 3 -24.55 -2.74 21.36
N GLU A 4 -24.18 -3.20 20.16
CA GLU A 4 -22.80 -3.12 19.66
C GLU A 4 -22.53 -1.77 18.99
N LEU A 5 -23.52 -1.25 18.26
CA LEU A 5 -23.48 0.09 17.69
C LEU A 5 -23.42 1.14 18.78
N ASP A 6 -24.23 1.01 19.83
CA ASP A 6 -24.20 1.89 20.99
C ASP A 6 -22.83 1.88 21.67
N ARG A 7 -22.28 0.68 21.90
CA ARG A 7 -20.93 0.56 22.48
C ARG A 7 -19.86 1.19 21.58
N PHE A 8 -19.97 1.04 20.27
CA PHE A 8 -19.05 1.71 19.33
C PHE A 8 -19.20 3.23 19.40
N ALA A 9 -20.43 3.74 19.42
CA ALA A 9 -20.72 5.16 19.56
C ALA A 9 -20.18 5.75 20.86
N GLU A 10 -20.34 5.05 21.99
CA GLU A 10 -19.78 5.43 23.29
C GLU A 10 -18.26 5.60 23.23
N LEU A 11 -17.55 4.70 22.55
CA LEU A 11 -16.10 4.81 22.36
C LEU A 11 -15.70 6.02 21.52
N MET A 12 -16.59 6.49 20.63
CA MET A 12 -16.36 7.65 19.76
C MET A 12 -16.76 8.98 20.42
N LEU A 13 -17.53 8.97 21.52
CA LEU A 13 -17.98 10.18 22.22
C LEU A 13 -16.83 11.13 22.60
N PRO A 14 -15.66 10.70 23.09
CA PRO A 14 -14.57 11.61 23.39
C PRO A 14 -14.09 12.39 22.16
N LEU A 15 -14.07 11.78 20.97
CA LEU A 15 -13.70 12.48 19.74
C LEU A 15 -14.82 13.41 19.27
N ASN A 16 -16.07 12.97 19.40
CA ASN A 16 -17.25 13.75 19.01
C ASN A 16 -17.44 15.00 19.88
N ASN A 17 -17.43 14.83 21.21
CA ASN A 17 -17.65 15.91 22.19
C ASN A 17 -16.53 16.96 22.15
N ASN A 18 -15.34 16.59 21.67
CA ASN A 18 -14.21 17.52 21.50
C ASN A 18 -14.10 18.08 20.07
N GLY A 19 -15.09 17.85 19.21
CA GLY A 19 -15.11 18.37 17.83
C GLY A 19 -14.00 17.80 16.93
N LYS A 20 -13.43 16.63 17.28
CA LYS A 20 -12.34 15.97 16.53
C LYS A 20 -12.85 14.86 15.61
N LEU A 21 -14.09 14.44 15.76
CA LEU A 21 -14.72 13.44 14.91
C LEU A 21 -15.39 14.12 13.70
N GLY A 22 -14.92 13.79 12.49
CA GLY A 22 -15.52 14.31 11.26
C GLY A 22 -16.81 13.58 10.90
N CYS A 23 -16.71 12.27 10.69
CA CYS A 23 -17.79 11.39 10.26
C CYS A 23 -17.41 9.93 10.55
N LEU A 24 -18.41 9.06 10.74
CA LEU A 24 -18.28 7.62 10.83
C LEU A 24 -18.58 6.99 9.46
N LEU A 25 -17.60 6.27 8.90
CA LEU A 25 -17.72 5.64 7.59
C LEU A 25 -18.26 4.21 7.71
N LEU A 26 -19.33 3.92 6.97
CA LEU A 26 -19.97 2.63 6.83
C LEU A 26 -19.66 2.08 5.43
N GLN A 27 -18.50 1.44 5.28
CA GLN A 27 -18.08 0.87 4.00
C GLN A 27 -18.65 -0.53 3.80
N MET A 28 -19.55 -0.67 2.82
CA MET A 28 -20.21 -1.93 2.53
C MET A 28 -19.34 -2.86 1.66
N PRO A 29 -19.39 -4.18 1.86
CA PRO A 29 -18.64 -5.12 1.03
C PRO A 29 -19.23 -5.21 -0.39
N PRO A 30 -18.45 -5.59 -1.42
CA PRO A 30 -18.94 -5.70 -2.81
C PRO A 30 -20.11 -6.69 -3.00
N LYS A 31 -20.27 -7.66 -2.09
CA LYS A 31 -21.37 -8.62 -2.12
C LYS A 31 -22.71 -8.06 -1.63
N TYR A 32 -22.71 -6.88 -1.00
CA TYR A 32 -23.92 -6.25 -0.49
C TYR A 32 -24.69 -5.58 -1.63
N LYS A 33 -25.73 -6.27 -2.10
CA LYS A 33 -26.58 -5.83 -3.22
C LYS A 33 -27.77 -5.02 -2.70
N TYR A 34 -28.41 -4.32 -3.62
CA TYR A 34 -29.55 -3.45 -3.35
C TYR A 34 -30.68 -4.20 -2.65
N ASP A 35 -30.99 -3.73 -1.44
CA ASP A 35 -32.12 -4.14 -0.62
C ASP A 35 -32.50 -2.95 0.26
N LEU A 36 -33.46 -2.16 -0.23
CA LEU A 36 -33.81 -0.88 0.38
C LEU A 36 -34.39 -1.06 1.79
N SER A 37 -35.19 -2.11 2.01
CA SER A 37 -35.80 -2.42 3.30
C SER A 37 -34.76 -2.86 4.33
N HIS A 38 -33.79 -3.67 3.92
CA HIS A 38 -32.69 -4.06 4.79
C HIS A 38 -31.80 -2.85 5.16
N LEU A 39 -31.50 -1.98 4.19
CA LEU A 39 -30.76 -0.74 4.47
C LEU A 39 -31.54 0.15 5.44
N GLU A 40 -32.82 0.41 5.20
CA GLU A 40 -33.64 1.24 6.09
C GLU A 40 -33.70 0.69 7.51
N GLY A 41 -33.86 -0.63 7.67
CA GLY A 41 -33.80 -1.29 8.97
C GLY A 41 -32.50 -1.01 9.71
N PHE A 42 -31.36 -1.09 9.01
CA PHE A 42 -30.06 -0.77 9.58
C PHE A 42 -29.87 0.73 9.89
N LEU A 43 -30.30 1.63 9.00
CA LEU A 43 -30.20 3.08 9.24
C LEU A 43 -31.04 3.52 10.44
N SER A 44 -32.17 2.85 10.67
CA SER A 44 -33.08 3.17 11.78
C SER A 44 -32.51 2.88 13.17
N ILE A 45 -31.49 2.02 13.26
CA ILE A 45 -30.83 1.65 14.52
C ILE A 45 -29.48 2.35 14.71
N LEU A 46 -29.10 3.29 13.84
CA LEU A 46 -27.85 4.02 14.00
C LEU A 46 -27.91 4.97 15.21
N PRO A 47 -26.89 4.96 16.09
CA PRO A 47 -26.83 5.88 17.23
C PRO A 47 -26.89 7.35 16.78
N HIS A 48 -27.74 8.14 17.43
CA HIS A 48 -27.90 9.55 17.12
C HIS A 48 -26.70 10.40 17.57
N GLY A 49 -26.59 11.63 17.03
CA GLY A 49 -25.55 12.60 17.43
C GLY A 49 -24.21 12.44 16.69
N PHE A 50 -24.15 11.55 15.71
CA PHE A 50 -22.99 11.35 14.85
C PHE A 50 -23.34 11.64 13.39
N LYS A 51 -22.33 12.03 12.63
CA LYS A 51 -22.40 12.10 11.16
C LYS A 51 -22.01 10.74 10.60
N TYR A 52 -22.80 10.22 9.66
CA TYR A 52 -22.54 8.94 9.01
C TYR A 52 -22.40 9.11 7.50
N ALA A 53 -21.41 8.44 6.91
CA ALA A 53 -21.27 8.31 5.47
C ALA A 53 -21.33 6.83 5.13
N ILE A 54 -22.09 6.46 4.10
CA ILE A 54 -22.18 5.08 3.62
C ILE A 54 -21.51 4.96 2.25
N GLU A 55 -20.70 3.94 2.07
CA GLU A 55 -20.02 3.66 0.82
C GLU A 55 -20.48 2.32 0.26
N PHE A 56 -21.20 2.39 -0.85
CA PHE A 56 -21.61 1.19 -1.58
C PHE A 56 -20.50 0.75 -2.54
N ARG A 57 -20.32 -0.57 -2.66
CA ARG A 57 -19.34 -1.19 -3.57
C ARG A 57 -19.98 -2.04 -4.66
N HIS A 58 -21.29 -1.88 -4.85
CA HIS A 58 -22.05 -2.62 -5.83
C HIS A 58 -23.01 -1.68 -6.58
N LYS A 59 -22.93 -1.68 -7.91
CA LYS A 59 -23.64 -0.73 -8.80
C LYS A 59 -25.16 -0.74 -8.65
N SER A 60 -25.74 -1.81 -8.11
CA SER A 60 -27.17 -1.90 -7.87
C SER A 60 -27.69 -0.83 -6.92
N TRP A 61 -26.83 -0.20 -6.12
CA TRP A 61 -27.20 0.88 -5.21
C TRP A 61 -27.38 2.25 -5.89
N LEU A 62 -26.89 2.41 -7.12
CA LEU A 62 -27.07 3.63 -7.91
C LEU A 62 -28.49 3.64 -8.50
N GLN A 63 -29.46 3.98 -7.65
CA GLN A 63 -30.90 3.99 -7.95
C GLN A 63 -31.51 5.26 -7.35
N ASP A 64 -32.46 5.88 -8.04
CA ASP A 64 -33.10 7.13 -7.59
C ASP A 64 -33.80 7.00 -6.23
N SER A 65 -34.22 5.79 -5.85
CA SER A 65 -34.83 5.50 -4.54
C SER A 65 -33.83 5.40 -3.39
N THR A 66 -32.53 5.21 -3.67
CA THR A 66 -31.49 5.16 -2.64
C THR A 66 -31.30 6.54 -2.00
N TRP A 67 -31.28 7.61 -2.80
CA TRP A 67 -30.92 8.95 -2.33
C TRP A 67 -31.92 9.53 -1.33
N PRO A 68 -33.25 9.47 -1.56
CA PRO A 68 -34.24 9.92 -0.58
C PRO A 68 -34.17 9.16 0.74
N LEU A 69 -33.87 7.85 0.71
CA LEU A 69 -33.69 7.08 1.94
C LEU A 69 -32.50 7.58 2.74
N LEU A 70 -31.34 7.79 2.09
CA LEU A 70 -30.17 8.35 2.76
C LEU A 70 -30.44 9.75 3.32
N SER A 71 -31.11 10.61 2.55
CA SER A 71 -31.55 11.95 2.96
C SER A 71 -32.49 11.94 4.17
N LYS A 72 -33.42 10.98 4.24
CA LYS A 72 -34.32 10.80 5.38
C LYS A 72 -33.56 10.60 6.70
N TYR A 73 -32.42 9.91 6.67
CA TYR A 73 -31.60 9.63 7.85
C TYR A 73 -30.40 10.57 7.99
N ASN A 74 -30.25 11.58 7.12
CA ASN A 74 -29.10 12.47 7.04
C ASN A 74 -27.76 11.69 6.97
N VAL A 75 -27.73 10.62 6.17
CA VAL A 75 -26.52 9.81 5.93
C VAL A 75 -25.93 10.21 4.59
N ALA A 76 -24.66 10.61 4.57
CA ALA A 76 -23.99 11.02 3.35
C ALA A 76 -23.71 9.81 2.46
N TYR A 77 -24.10 9.88 1.20
CA TYR A 77 -23.57 9.01 0.17
C TYR A 77 -22.08 9.30 -0.02
N THR A 78 -21.26 8.27 0.06
CA THR A 78 -19.82 8.39 -0.22
C THR A 78 -19.63 8.39 -1.73
N ILE A 79 -19.31 9.57 -2.27
CA ILE A 79 -18.97 9.75 -3.68
C ILE A 79 -17.59 9.12 -3.90
N VAL A 80 -17.53 8.05 -4.68
CA VAL A 80 -16.29 7.31 -4.91
C VAL A 80 -15.70 7.59 -6.29
N ASP A 81 -14.38 7.62 -6.37
CA ASP A 81 -13.62 7.50 -7.61
C ASP A 81 -12.90 6.16 -7.61
N GLU A 82 -13.43 5.17 -8.33
CA GLU A 82 -12.85 3.83 -8.43
C GLU A 82 -13.21 3.16 -9.78
N PRO A 83 -12.55 2.04 -10.16
CA PRO A 83 -12.78 1.41 -11.46
C PRO A 83 -14.16 0.78 -11.66
N LEU A 84 -14.85 0.42 -10.57
CA LEU A 84 -16.11 -0.32 -10.66
C LEU A 84 -17.36 0.54 -10.70
N LEU A 85 -17.30 1.72 -10.10
CA LEU A 85 -18.45 2.58 -9.89
C LEU A 85 -18.18 3.96 -10.49
N PRO A 86 -19.15 4.52 -11.23
CA PRO A 86 -19.00 5.87 -11.72
C PRO A 86 -18.99 6.86 -10.55
N PRO A 87 -18.19 7.94 -10.66
CA PRO A 87 -18.16 9.01 -9.68
C PRO A 87 -19.39 9.93 -9.78
N GLU A 88 -20.57 9.37 -9.47
CA GLU A 88 -21.85 10.07 -9.40
C GLU A 88 -21.93 10.96 -8.17
N VAL A 89 -22.37 12.20 -8.36
CA VAL A 89 -22.47 13.20 -7.29
C VAL A 89 -23.92 13.25 -6.81
N HIS A 90 -24.15 12.78 -5.58
CA HIS A 90 -25.43 12.90 -4.90
C HIS A 90 -25.19 13.43 -3.48
N VAL A 91 -25.87 14.52 -3.12
CA VAL A 91 -25.80 15.10 -1.77
C VAL A 91 -27.02 14.65 -0.98
N THR A 92 -26.80 13.75 -0.02
CA THR A 92 -27.87 13.12 0.78
C THR A 92 -27.78 13.44 2.27
N ALA A 93 -26.96 14.40 2.65
CA ALA A 93 -26.84 14.89 4.02
C ALA A 93 -26.48 16.39 4.02
N ASP A 94 -26.48 17.01 5.19
CA ASP A 94 -26.01 18.38 5.40
C ASP A 94 -24.49 18.56 5.25
N PHE A 95 -23.79 17.48 4.90
CA PHE A 95 -22.38 17.41 4.51
C PHE A 95 -22.19 16.45 3.34
N ALA A 96 -21.04 16.55 2.66
CA ALA A 96 -20.65 15.63 1.60
C ALA A 96 -19.40 14.83 1.99
N TYR A 97 -19.25 13.64 1.41
CA TYR A 97 -18.15 12.74 1.68
C TYR A 97 -17.62 12.15 0.37
N ILE A 98 -16.35 12.37 0.05
CA ILE A 98 -15.71 11.94 -1.19
C ILE A 98 -14.51 11.06 -0.88
N ARG A 99 -14.36 9.96 -1.63
CA ARG A 99 -13.17 9.11 -1.56
C ARG A 99 -12.59 8.83 -2.94
N TRP A 100 -11.31 9.13 -3.09
CA TRP A 100 -10.54 8.82 -4.29
C TRP A 100 -9.73 7.56 -4.08
N HIS A 101 -10.13 6.45 -4.70
CA HIS A 101 -9.41 5.18 -4.55
C HIS A 101 -8.28 5.02 -5.57
N GLY A 102 -8.43 5.58 -6.77
CA GLY A 102 -7.50 5.42 -7.89
C GLY A 102 -8.04 4.48 -8.97
N HIS A 103 -7.37 4.49 -10.12
CA HIS A 103 -7.69 3.66 -11.29
C HIS A 103 -6.59 2.64 -11.61
N GLY A 104 -5.86 2.17 -10.60
CA GLY A 104 -4.85 1.12 -10.77
C GLY A 104 -5.47 -0.20 -11.25
N GLN A 105 -4.65 -1.19 -11.59
CA GLN A 105 -5.15 -2.50 -12.02
C GLN A 105 -5.33 -3.47 -10.86
N ARG A 106 -4.25 -3.84 -10.17
CA ARG A 106 -4.24 -4.65 -8.94
C ARG A 106 -2.97 -4.35 -8.13
N PRO A 107 -3.07 -3.69 -6.97
CA PRO A 107 -4.26 -3.10 -6.35
C PRO A 107 -4.72 -1.80 -7.04
N TRP A 108 -6.03 -1.50 -7.03
CA TRP A 108 -6.58 -0.23 -7.59
C TRP A 108 -6.02 1.02 -6.91
N TYR A 109 -5.59 0.87 -5.65
CA TYR A 109 -5.05 1.95 -4.83
C TYR A 109 -3.60 2.31 -5.15
N ASP A 110 -2.89 1.53 -5.97
CA ASP A 110 -1.60 1.93 -6.51
C ASP A 110 -1.81 2.78 -7.76
N TYR A 111 -2.09 4.06 -7.52
CA TYR A 111 -2.43 5.00 -8.57
C TYR A 111 -1.99 6.41 -8.20
N HIS A 112 -1.29 7.08 -9.10
CA HIS A 112 -0.99 8.50 -8.96
C HIS A 112 -1.92 9.29 -9.87
N TYR A 113 -2.86 10.05 -9.29
CA TYR A 113 -3.73 10.89 -10.10
C TYR A 113 -2.92 11.95 -10.82
N THR A 114 -3.15 12.07 -12.12
CA THR A 114 -2.63 13.15 -12.93
C THR A 114 -3.31 14.47 -12.60
N GLU A 115 -2.64 15.56 -12.94
CA GLU A 115 -3.22 16.90 -12.82
C GLU A 115 -4.50 17.07 -13.66
N GLN A 116 -4.62 16.44 -14.84
CA GLN A 116 -5.85 16.48 -15.63
C GLN A 116 -7.00 15.75 -14.93
N GLU A 117 -6.76 14.58 -14.33
CA GLU A 117 -7.80 13.84 -13.61
C GLU A 117 -8.27 14.60 -12.37
N LEU A 118 -7.35 15.20 -11.59
CA LEU A 118 -7.72 16.05 -10.47
C LEU A 118 -8.50 17.30 -10.91
N LYS A 119 -8.13 17.91 -12.05
CA LYS A 119 -8.89 19.03 -12.63
C LYS A 119 -10.31 18.61 -13.01
N SER A 120 -10.52 17.39 -13.49
CA SER A 120 -11.85 16.87 -13.83
C SER A 120 -12.79 16.75 -12.62
N TRP A 121 -12.23 16.67 -11.41
CA TRP A 121 -12.98 16.69 -10.15
C TRP A 121 -13.39 18.10 -9.69
N MET A 122 -12.76 19.16 -10.18
CA MET A 122 -13.07 20.54 -9.78
C MET A 122 -14.52 20.96 -10.02
N PRO A 123 -15.13 20.69 -11.20
CA PRO A 123 -16.55 20.99 -11.40
C PRO A 123 -17.45 20.27 -10.39
N LYS A 124 -17.18 18.98 -10.11
CA LYS A 124 -17.96 18.18 -9.16
C LYS A 124 -17.87 18.70 -7.74
N VAL A 125 -16.67 19.06 -7.29
CA VAL A 125 -16.50 19.65 -5.95
C VAL A 125 -17.21 21.00 -5.86
N LYS A 126 -17.15 21.83 -6.90
CA LYS A 126 -17.86 23.11 -6.98
C LYS A 126 -19.38 22.96 -7.04
N GLU A 127 -19.89 21.86 -7.59
CA GLU A 127 -21.32 21.54 -7.58
C GLU A 127 -21.82 21.23 -6.17
N ILE A 128 -20.98 20.58 -5.36
CA ILE A 128 -21.30 20.20 -3.97
C ILE A 128 -21.23 21.41 -3.02
N GLU A 129 -20.23 22.28 -3.18
CA GLU A 129 -19.93 23.37 -2.23
C GLU A 129 -21.11 24.27 -1.82
N PRO A 130 -22.04 24.67 -2.72
CA PRO A 130 -23.19 25.49 -2.35
C PRO A 130 -24.24 24.74 -1.52
N SER A 131 -24.29 23.41 -1.65
CA SER A 131 -25.36 22.58 -1.06
C SER A 131 -25.07 22.16 0.38
N VAL A 132 -23.81 22.24 0.83
CA VAL A 132 -23.40 21.74 2.15
C VAL A 132 -22.42 22.68 2.85
N LYS A 133 -22.43 22.68 4.18
CA LYS A 133 -21.47 23.46 4.99
C LYS A 133 -20.09 22.83 5.04
N THR A 134 -19.99 21.52 4.82
CA THR A 134 -18.74 20.77 4.98
C THR A 134 -18.66 19.65 3.96
N THR A 135 -17.50 19.55 3.30
CA THR A 135 -17.17 18.43 2.41
C THR A 135 -15.92 17.76 2.95
N TYR A 136 -16.01 16.48 3.26
CA TYR A 136 -14.86 15.67 3.63
C TYR A 136 -14.35 14.94 2.39
N GLY A 137 -13.05 15.04 2.12
CA GLY A 137 -12.41 14.41 0.96
C GLY A 137 -11.19 13.60 1.39
N TYR A 138 -11.16 12.32 1.03
CA TYR A 138 -10.08 11.39 1.41
C TYR A 138 -9.48 10.71 0.20
N PHE A 139 -8.19 10.89 0.00
CA PHE A 139 -7.40 10.11 -0.96
C PHE A 139 -6.98 8.80 -0.32
N ASN A 140 -7.32 7.68 -0.96
CA ASN A 140 -7.06 6.33 -0.49
C ASN A 140 -6.04 5.57 -1.36
N ASN A 141 -5.40 6.27 -2.29
CA ASN A 141 -4.34 5.78 -3.17
C ASN A 141 -2.95 5.90 -2.51
N HIS A 142 -2.75 5.17 -1.40
CA HIS A 142 -1.66 5.43 -0.45
C HIS A 142 -0.25 5.02 -0.93
N PHE A 143 -0.14 4.25 -2.01
CA PHE A 143 1.16 3.75 -2.49
C PHE A 143 2.10 4.90 -2.81
N HIS A 144 3.39 4.71 -2.51
CA HIS A 144 4.47 5.67 -2.76
C HIS A 144 4.25 7.09 -2.17
N GLY A 145 3.24 7.30 -1.32
CA GLY A 145 2.85 8.63 -0.84
C GLY A 145 1.98 9.44 -1.79
N TYR A 146 1.40 8.83 -2.84
CA TYR A 146 0.56 9.53 -3.84
C TYR A 146 -0.64 10.24 -3.21
N ALA A 147 -1.34 9.59 -2.27
CA ALA A 147 -2.49 10.18 -1.58
C ALA A 147 -2.18 11.55 -0.94
N VAL A 148 -0.99 11.71 -0.35
CA VAL A 148 -0.59 12.97 0.30
C VAL A 148 -0.36 14.07 -0.74
N GLU A 149 0.35 13.76 -1.82
CA GLU A 149 0.58 14.72 -2.90
C GLU A 149 -0.73 15.11 -3.59
N ASN A 150 -1.58 14.13 -3.93
CA ASN A 150 -2.84 14.37 -4.62
C ASN A 150 -3.84 15.18 -3.75
N ALA A 151 -3.93 14.89 -2.45
CA ALA A 151 -4.76 15.65 -1.52
C ALA A 151 -4.30 17.12 -1.38
N LEU A 152 -3.00 17.36 -1.39
CA LEU A 152 -2.46 18.72 -1.33
C LEU A 152 -2.58 19.42 -2.69
N ARG A 153 -2.41 18.69 -3.79
CA ARG A 153 -2.59 19.20 -5.15
C ARG A 153 -4.01 19.70 -5.37
N ILE A 154 -5.02 18.95 -4.96
CA ILE A 154 -6.42 19.38 -5.13
C ILE A 154 -6.72 20.64 -4.32
N LEU A 155 -6.20 20.74 -3.09
CA LEU A 155 -6.31 21.95 -2.27
C LEU A 155 -5.59 23.15 -2.91
N GLN A 156 -4.43 22.92 -3.55
CA GLN A 156 -3.72 23.93 -4.30
C GLN A 156 -4.56 24.44 -5.49
N MET A 157 -5.14 23.54 -6.28
CA MET A 157 -6.01 23.89 -7.41
C MET A 157 -7.24 24.69 -6.98
N MET A 158 -7.77 24.40 -5.78
CA MET A 158 -8.88 25.13 -5.19
C MET A 158 -8.48 26.47 -4.55
N GLY A 159 -7.18 26.79 -4.48
CA GLY A 159 -6.70 27.98 -3.77
C GLY A 159 -6.88 27.91 -2.24
N LYS A 160 -7.03 26.71 -1.67
CA LYS A 160 -7.27 26.47 -0.23
C LYS A 160 -6.06 25.95 0.53
N LEU A 161 -4.89 25.93 -0.11
CA LEU A 161 -3.66 25.41 0.49
C LEU A 161 -3.10 26.39 1.53
N THR A 162 -2.98 25.95 2.78
CA THR A 162 -2.30 26.74 3.82
C THR A 162 -0.78 26.74 3.64
N PRO A 163 -0.02 27.68 4.25
CA PRO A 163 1.44 27.69 4.16
C PRO A 163 2.12 26.40 4.63
N ALA A 164 1.64 25.83 5.74
CA ALA A 164 2.16 24.55 6.27
C ALA A 164 1.90 23.38 5.31
N GLN A 165 0.72 23.35 4.68
CA GLN A 165 0.37 22.39 3.65
C GLN A 165 1.16 22.60 2.36
N GLY A 166 1.48 23.85 1.99
CA GLY A 166 2.38 24.16 0.87
C GLY A 166 3.79 23.61 1.08
N ALA A 167 4.33 23.74 2.29
CA ALA A 167 5.60 23.11 2.64
C ALA A 167 5.52 21.57 2.58
N ALA A 168 4.42 20.98 3.08
CA ALA A 168 4.18 19.54 2.98
C ALA A 168 4.06 19.06 1.54
N PHE A 169 3.41 19.85 0.68
CA PHE A 169 3.21 19.58 -0.72
C PHE A 169 4.55 19.54 -1.47
N ASN A 170 5.41 20.54 -1.25
CA ASN A 170 6.74 20.58 -1.84
C ASN A 170 7.61 19.39 -1.39
N ARG A 171 7.50 18.95 -0.13
CA ARG A 171 8.19 17.75 0.35
C ARG A 171 7.67 16.47 -0.32
N ALA A 172 6.35 16.30 -0.40
CA ALA A 172 5.72 15.14 -1.04
C ALA A 172 6.07 15.09 -2.53
N LYS A 173 5.91 16.21 -3.24
CA LYS A 173 6.30 16.38 -4.64
C LYS A 173 7.78 16.07 -4.84
N GLY A 174 8.68 16.64 -4.04
CA GLY A 174 10.11 16.36 -4.12
C GLY A 174 10.46 14.90 -3.82
N HIS A 175 9.70 14.20 -2.97
CA HIS A 175 9.87 12.77 -2.76
C HIS A 175 9.49 11.95 -4.00
N LEU A 176 8.40 12.33 -4.68
CA LEU A 176 7.95 11.68 -5.91
C LEU A 176 8.86 11.99 -7.12
N GLU A 177 9.34 13.24 -7.23
CA GLU A 177 10.23 13.72 -8.31
C GLU A 177 11.65 13.20 -8.20
N LYS A 178 12.13 12.92 -6.98
CA LYS A 178 13.39 12.19 -6.76
C LYS A 178 13.36 10.78 -7.34
N GLY A 179 12.21 10.32 -7.84
CA GLY A 179 11.97 8.96 -8.27
C GLY A 179 11.92 8.01 -7.09
N LYS A 180 11.44 6.79 -7.34
CA LYS A 180 11.65 5.65 -6.44
C LYS A 180 13.16 5.63 -6.16
N GLY A 181 13.59 5.81 -4.90
CA GLY A 181 15.01 5.67 -4.60
C GLY A 181 15.51 4.30 -5.04
N PRO A 182 16.80 4.15 -5.32
CA PRO A 182 17.34 4.18 -6.70
C PRO A 182 16.40 3.65 -7.79
N GLU A 183 16.62 4.11 -9.03
CA GLU A 183 15.89 3.72 -10.25
C GLU A 183 15.57 2.21 -10.27
N GLY A 184 14.34 1.90 -10.66
CA GLY A 184 13.80 0.54 -10.63
C GLY A 184 14.71 -0.48 -11.31
N LEU A 185 14.38 -1.76 -11.09
CA LEU A 185 15.06 -2.92 -11.65
C LEU A 185 15.62 -2.73 -13.07
N GLY A 186 14.93 -1.99 -13.95
CA GLY A 186 15.39 -1.68 -15.32
C GLY A 186 16.80 -1.09 -15.49
N GLU A 187 17.33 -0.28 -14.56
CA GLU A 187 18.75 0.13 -14.63
C GLU A 187 19.71 -0.97 -14.19
N TRP A 188 19.28 -1.79 -13.24
CA TRP A 188 20.06 -2.90 -12.68
C TRP A 188 19.97 -4.19 -13.51
N VAL A 189 19.07 -4.22 -14.50
CA VAL A 189 18.91 -5.27 -15.54
C VAL A 189 19.89 -5.05 -16.71
N LYS A 190 20.78 -4.06 -16.66
CA LYS A 190 21.86 -3.85 -17.64
C LYS A 190 22.96 -4.94 -17.54
N GLY A 191 22.57 -6.20 -17.71
CA GLY A 191 23.40 -7.39 -17.80
C GLY A 191 22.79 -8.36 -18.82
N GLY A 192 23.41 -9.52 -19.02
CA GLY A 192 23.08 -10.46 -20.10
C GLY A 192 21.64 -11.01 -20.05
N ASP A 193 21.33 -11.87 -21.03
CA ASP A 193 19.97 -12.36 -21.29
C ASP A 193 19.27 -13.00 -20.08
N ASP A 194 20.03 -13.49 -19.08
CA ASP A 194 19.51 -14.19 -17.91
C ASP A 194 19.12 -13.26 -16.74
N ARG A 195 19.57 -12.00 -16.76
CA ARG A 195 19.38 -11.07 -15.64
C ARG A 195 17.93 -10.74 -15.29
N PRO A 196 17.02 -10.49 -16.26
CA PRO A 196 15.60 -10.31 -15.96
C PRO A 196 15.01 -11.50 -15.20
N LYS A 197 15.36 -12.73 -15.63
CA LYS A 197 14.88 -13.96 -15.01
C LYS A 197 15.39 -14.15 -13.58
N ILE A 198 16.65 -13.79 -13.32
CA ILE A 198 17.23 -13.81 -11.97
C ILE A 198 16.46 -12.87 -11.04
N ILE A 199 16.14 -11.68 -11.52
CA ILE A 199 15.37 -10.67 -10.78
C ILE A 199 13.97 -11.16 -10.43
N ASP A 200 13.27 -11.78 -11.39
CA ASP A 200 11.91 -12.30 -11.17
C ASP A 200 11.91 -13.41 -10.12
N LEU A 201 12.87 -14.34 -10.21
CA LEU A 201 13.03 -15.43 -9.26
C LEU A 201 13.40 -14.92 -7.85
N LEU A 202 14.30 -13.93 -7.77
CA LEU A 202 14.62 -13.28 -6.49
C LEU A 202 13.39 -12.58 -5.90
N SER A 203 12.61 -11.87 -6.72
CA SER A 203 11.39 -11.21 -6.27
C SER A 203 10.40 -12.21 -5.66
N ALA A 204 10.22 -13.37 -6.28
CA ALA A 204 9.39 -14.45 -5.74
C ALA A 204 9.94 -15.01 -4.41
N LEU A 205 11.27 -15.16 -4.29
CA LEU A 205 11.93 -15.73 -3.11
C LEU A 205 12.02 -14.78 -1.91
N MET A 206 11.99 -13.46 -2.10
CA MET A 206 12.19 -12.49 -1.02
C MET A 206 11.11 -11.42 -0.86
N GLY A 207 10.32 -11.19 -1.91
CA GLY A 207 9.38 -10.09 -2.06
C GLY A 207 10.07 -8.80 -2.55
N GLU A 208 9.32 -7.99 -3.30
CA GLU A 208 9.80 -6.77 -3.97
C GLU A 208 10.51 -5.79 -3.01
N SER A 209 10.00 -5.62 -1.78
CA SER A 209 10.61 -4.74 -0.79
C SER A 209 11.99 -5.21 -0.32
N ARG A 210 12.21 -6.53 -0.21
CA ARG A 210 13.54 -7.09 0.10
C ARG A 210 14.47 -7.00 -1.10
N LEU A 211 13.96 -7.24 -2.31
CA LEU A 211 14.73 -7.12 -3.55
C LEU A 211 15.21 -5.69 -3.79
N ALA A 212 14.33 -4.69 -3.63
CA ALA A 212 14.72 -3.29 -3.74
C ALA A 212 15.82 -2.92 -2.73
N ARG A 213 15.72 -3.42 -1.50
CA ARG A 213 16.77 -3.23 -0.47
C ARG A 213 18.05 -4.00 -0.77
N ALA A 214 17.98 -5.11 -1.53
CA ALA A 214 19.14 -5.84 -1.98
C ALA A 214 19.91 -5.03 -3.04
N LEU A 215 19.21 -4.52 -4.05
CA LEU A 215 19.77 -3.69 -5.12
C LEU A 215 20.40 -2.40 -4.58
N ALA A 216 19.82 -1.83 -3.52
CA ALA A 216 20.32 -0.62 -2.89
C ALA A 216 21.58 -0.82 -2.02
N ILE A 217 22.06 -2.04 -1.80
CA ILE A 217 23.36 -2.28 -1.15
C ILE A 217 24.46 -1.97 -2.16
N HIS A 218 25.45 -1.16 -1.80
CA HIS A 218 26.53 -0.82 -2.72
C HIS A 218 27.48 -2.02 -2.92
N ASP A 219 28.04 -2.15 -4.13
CA ASP A 219 28.89 -3.29 -4.51
C ASP A 219 30.15 -3.36 -3.62
N GLU A 220 30.70 -2.23 -3.21
CA GLU A 220 31.91 -2.15 -2.36
C GLU A 220 31.66 -2.68 -0.93
N GLU A 221 30.40 -2.84 -0.54
CA GLU A 221 30.02 -3.37 0.78
C GLU A 221 30.04 -4.90 0.83
N VAL A 222 30.27 -5.56 -0.32
CA VAL A 222 30.24 -7.01 -0.48
C VAL A 222 31.60 -7.52 -0.94
N THR A 223 32.15 -8.49 -0.22
CA THR A 223 33.36 -9.21 -0.63
C THR A 223 33.03 -10.69 -0.82
N ILE A 224 33.17 -11.20 -2.05
CA ILE A 224 32.98 -12.62 -2.36
C ILE A 224 34.35 -13.30 -2.45
N LYS A 225 34.61 -14.27 -1.57
CA LYS A 225 35.88 -14.99 -1.47
C LYS A 225 35.93 -16.24 -2.35
N THR A 226 34.78 -16.88 -2.55
CA THR A 226 34.66 -18.10 -3.36
C THR A 226 33.39 -17.93 -4.20
N PRO A 227 33.48 -17.59 -5.49
CA PRO A 227 32.33 -17.49 -6.37
C PRO A 227 32.27 -18.70 -7.30
N THR A 228 32.07 -19.91 -6.77
CA THR A 228 31.92 -21.12 -7.60
C THR A 228 30.45 -21.51 -7.72
N ASP A 229 30.14 -22.36 -8.70
CA ASP A 229 28.80 -22.92 -8.87
C ASP A 229 28.38 -23.80 -7.67
N GLU A 230 29.36 -24.35 -6.95
CA GLU A 230 29.14 -25.26 -5.82
C GLU A 230 29.10 -24.54 -4.47
N ARG A 231 29.85 -23.45 -4.30
CA ARG A 231 29.99 -22.79 -3.00
C ARG A 231 30.23 -21.29 -3.12
N VAL A 232 29.46 -20.54 -2.34
CA VAL A 232 29.58 -19.08 -2.22
C VAL A 232 29.93 -18.69 -0.80
N VAL A 233 31.06 -18.01 -0.61
CA VAL A 233 31.44 -17.42 0.69
C VAL A 233 31.57 -15.91 0.52
N ALA A 234 30.75 -15.15 1.23
CA ALA A 234 30.71 -13.70 1.12
C ALA A 234 30.67 -13.01 2.49
N LYS A 235 31.18 -11.78 2.53
CA LYS A 235 31.03 -10.86 3.66
C LYS A 235 30.29 -9.61 3.18
N ILE A 236 29.28 -9.19 3.94
CA ILE A 236 28.43 -8.02 3.65
C ILE A 236 28.49 -7.12 4.86
N ARG A 237 29.26 -6.03 4.81
CA ARG A 237 29.61 -5.21 5.99
C ARG A 237 30.19 -6.09 7.11
N ASP A 238 29.47 -6.24 8.22
CA ASP A 238 29.84 -7.06 9.39
C ASP A 238 29.24 -8.47 9.38
N TYR A 239 28.44 -8.80 8.36
CA TYR A 239 27.72 -10.07 8.26
C TYR A 239 28.45 -11.07 7.36
N ASN A 240 28.36 -12.36 7.70
CA ASN A 240 28.98 -13.47 6.96
C ASN A 240 27.89 -14.31 6.30
N LEU A 241 28.07 -14.63 5.03
CA LEU A 241 27.20 -15.51 4.25
C LEU A 241 28.01 -16.70 3.72
N THR A 242 27.48 -17.90 3.88
CA THR A 242 27.97 -19.11 3.22
C THR A 242 26.79 -19.82 2.55
N MET A 243 26.93 -20.16 1.29
CA MET A 243 25.97 -20.95 0.52
C MET A 243 26.71 -22.16 -0.05
N ASP A 244 26.11 -23.33 0.08
CA ASP A 244 26.67 -24.60 -0.39
C ASP A 244 25.60 -25.37 -1.16
N PHE A 245 25.89 -25.66 -2.43
CA PHE A 245 24.91 -26.17 -3.38
C PHE A 245 24.69 -27.67 -3.19
N GLU A 246 25.76 -28.42 -2.92
CA GLU A 246 25.69 -29.87 -2.70
C GLU A 246 24.87 -30.21 -1.47
N THR A 247 25.13 -29.49 -0.36
CA THR A 247 24.41 -29.66 0.90
C THR A 247 23.13 -28.83 0.97
N ARG A 248 22.78 -28.10 -0.09
CA ARG A 248 21.63 -27.18 -0.17
C ARG A 248 21.51 -26.29 1.06
N THR A 249 22.63 -25.72 1.52
CA THR A 249 22.68 -24.98 2.79
C THR A 249 22.94 -23.49 2.54
N ILE A 250 22.18 -22.64 3.21
CA ILE A 250 22.41 -21.19 3.27
C ILE A 250 22.59 -20.82 4.75
N THR A 251 23.76 -20.29 5.10
CA THR A 251 24.10 -19.87 6.46
C THR A 251 24.41 -18.38 6.49
N HIS A 252 23.69 -17.62 7.29
CA HIS A 252 23.89 -16.17 7.43
C HIS A 252 23.59 -15.66 8.84
N ASP A 253 24.20 -14.53 9.24
CA ASP A 253 24.15 -13.99 10.60
C ASP A 253 23.43 -12.63 10.74
N CYS A 254 22.67 -12.18 9.73
CA CYS A 254 21.93 -10.93 9.84
C CYS A 254 20.53 -11.09 10.48
N GLY A 255 20.03 -10.02 11.10
CA GLY A 255 18.74 -10.05 11.80
C GLY A 255 17.50 -10.20 10.89
N ASP A 256 17.60 -9.83 9.60
CA ASP A 256 16.53 -10.12 8.61
C ASP A 256 16.51 -11.62 8.27
N TRP A 257 17.68 -12.25 8.15
CA TRP A 257 17.80 -13.68 7.91
C TRP A 257 17.24 -14.52 9.04
N GLU A 258 17.58 -14.18 10.29
CA GLU A 258 17.07 -14.88 11.47
C GLU A 258 15.53 -14.94 11.50
N ARG A 259 14.86 -13.86 11.09
CA ARG A 259 13.40 -13.79 11.00
C ARG A 259 12.84 -14.51 9.77
N SER A 260 13.67 -14.74 8.76
CA SER A 260 13.27 -15.34 7.49
C SER A 260 13.57 -16.83 7.40
N ILE A 261 14.28 -17.42 8.37
CA ILE A 261 14.51 -18.88 8.43
C ILE A 261 13.19 -19.65 8.44
N GLU A 262 12.25 -19.27 9.32
CA GLU A 262 10.95 -19.96 9.43
C GLU A 262 10.09 -19.80 8.18
N THR A 263 10.17 -18.62 7.53
CA THR A 263 9.39 -18.33 6.32
C THR A 263 10.09 -18.76 5.03
N ARG A 264 11.35 -19.26 5.13
CA ARG A 264 12.22 -19.65 4.01
C ARG A 264 12.41 -18.57 2.94
N GLN A 265 12.23 -17.31 3.34
CA GLN A 265 12.44 -16.18 2.46
C GLN A 265 13.92 -15.79 2.44
N LEU A 266 14.40 -15.31 1.30
CA LEU A 266 15.75 -14.77 1.23
C LEU A 266 15.79 -13.37 1.85
N CYS A 267 16.83 -13.06 2.62
CA CYS A 267 17.06 -11.70 3.10
C CYS A 267 17.73 -10.82 2.04
N LYS A 268 17.72 -9.50 2.23
CA LYS A 268 18.35 -8.55 1.29
C LYS A 268 19.83 -8.83 1.00
N HIS A 269 20.60 -9.33 1.98
CA HIS A 269 22.03 -9.60 1.78
C HIS A 269 22.27 -10.83 0.88
N VAL A 270 21.46 -11.88 1.03
CA VAL A 270 21.54 -13.05 0.15
C VAL A 270 21.20 -12.67 -1.29
N GLY A 271 20.13 -11.88 -1.48
CA GLY A 271 19.79 -11.35 -2.80
C GLY A 271 20.92 -10.51 -3.40
N LYS A 272 21.57 -9.64 -2.61
CA LYS A 272 22.69 -8.83 -3.10
C LYS A 272 23.88 -9.69 -3.54
N VAL A 273 24.24 -10.72 -2.78
CA VAL A 273 25.34 -11.62 -3.15
C VAL A 273 25.03 -12.34 -4.44
N LEU A 274 23.81 -12.89 -4.58
CA LEU A 274 23.37 -13.56 -5.81
C LEU A 274 23.41 -12.63 -7.04
N LEU A 275 23.07 -11.34 -6.86
CA LEU A 275 23.13 -10.33 -7.92
C LEU A 275 24.56 -9.96 -8.36
N LEU A 276 25.57 -10.25 -7.53
CA LEU A 276 26.99 -10.00 -7.82
C LEU A 276 27.73 -11.22 -8.38
N LEU A 277 27.11 -12.40 -8.36
CA LEU A 277 27.67 -13.58 -9.00
C LEU A 277 27.59 -13.47 -10.53
N PRO A 278 28.43 -14.23 -11.28
CA PRO A 278 28.23 -14.42 -12.71
C PRO A 278 26.81 -14.90 -13.00
N GLU A 279 26.16 -14.37 -14.05
CA GLU A 279 24.72 -14.59 -14.28
C GLU A 279 24.34 -16.06 -14.42
N LYS A 280 25.18 -16.87 -15.09
CA LYS A 280 24.97 -18.32 -15.21
C LYS A 280 24.95 -19.00 -13.83
N THR A 281 25.88 -18.64 -12.96
CA THR A 281 25.97 -19.14 -11.58
C THR A 281 24.75 -18.68 -10.79
N ALA A 282 24.48 -17.38 -10.77
CA ALA A 282 23.34 -16.79 -10.08
C ALA A 282 22.03 -17.45 -10.49
N LEU A 283 21.80 -17.63 -11.80
CA LEU A 283 20.60 -18.26 -12.35
C LEU A 283 20.44 -19.70 -11.85
N GLY A 284 21.52 -20.49 -11.81
CA GLY A 284 21.50 -21.85 -11.26
C GLY A 284 21.05 -21.88 -9.81
N TRP A 285 21.62 -21.00 -8.97
CA TRP A 285 21.25 -20.87 -7.56
C TRP A 285 19.79 -20.46 -7.37
N VAL A 286 19.35 -19.35 -7.98
CA VAL A 286 17.98 -18.85 -7.78
C VAL A 286 16.93 -19.79 -8.34
N THR A 287 17.23 -20.51 -9.43
CA THR A 287 16.31 -21.51 -10.01
C THR A 287 16.14 -22.67 -9.04
N GLN A 288 17.22 -23.26 -8.52
CA GLN A 288 17.13 -24.40 -7.60
C GLN A 288 16.49 -24.05 -6.26
N ILE A 289 16.75 -22.84 -5.73
CA ILE A 289 16.10 -22.39 -4.49
C ILE A 289 14.60 -22.17 -4.73
N HIS A 290 14.22 -21.65 -5.89
CA HIS A 290 12.82 -21.41 -6.24
C HIS A 290 12.02 -22.68 -6.55
N GLU A 291 12.65 -23.67 -7.22
CA GLU A 291 11.99 -24.94 -7.57
C GLU A 291 11.63 -25.79 -6.35
N ASP A 292 12.51 -25.84 -5.36
CA ASP A 292 12.31 -26.64 -4.15
C ASP A 292 12.88 -25.94 -2.90
N PRO A 293 12.25 -24.83 -2.44
CA PRO A 293 12.71 -24.11 -1.24
C PRO A 293 12.71 -24.99 0.00
N GLU A 294 11.91 -26.06 -0.02
CA GLU A 294 11.72 -26.94 1.11
C GLU A 294 12.93 -27.83 1.38
N ALA A 295 13.69 -28.16 0.33
CA ALA A 295 14.90 -28.97 0.42
C ALA A 295 16.17 -28.18 0.76
N TRP A 296 16.07 -26.86 0.97
CA TRP A 296 17.19 -26.03 1.40
C TRP A 296 17.21 -25.86 2.92
N HIS A 297 18.41 -25.88 3.50
CA HIS A 297 18.66 -25.66 4.92
C HIS A 297 19.01 -24.18 5.18
N TYR A 298 18.10 -23.47 5.84
CA TYR A 298 18.25 -22.06 6.21
C TYR A 298 18.81 -21.99 7.63
N LEU A 299 20.12 -21.79 7.76
CA LEU A 299 20.83 -21.92 9.03
C LEU A 299 21.40 -20.59 9.53
N LYS A 300 21.57 -20.51 10.85
CA LYS A 300 22.39 -19.50 11.52
C LYS A 300 23.75 -20.12 11.87
N PRO A 301 24.87 -19.39 11.82
CA PRO A 301 26.14 -19.91 12.30
C PRO A 301 26.04 -20.39 13.75
N ILE A 302 26.55 -21.58 14.04
CA ILE A 302 26.63 -22.10 15.40
C ILE A 302 27.80 -21.38 16.11
N GLY A 303 27.48 -20.32 16.87
CA GLY A 303 28.39 -19.68 17.82
C GLY A 303 28.72 -18.20 17.57
N LYS A 304 28.14 -17.32 18.39
CA LYS A 304 28.89 -16.34 19.19
C LYS A 304 28.34 -16.38 20.61
N THR A 305 29.00 -17.10 21.50
CA THR A 305 28.91 -16.81 22.93
C THR A 305 29.24 -15.34 23.10
N VAL A 306 28.32 -14.60 23.73
CA VAL A 306 28.58 -13.25 24.20
C VAL A 306 29.73 -13.37 25.20
N ALA A 307 30.91 -12.89 24.82
CA ALA A 307 31.95 -12.62 25.79
C ALA A 307 31.45 -11.45 26.63
N THR A 308 31.15 -11.75 27.90
CA THR A 308 31.08 -10.78 29.00
C THR A 308 32.38 -10.01 29.12
#